data_AF-A0A6N4REE6-F1
#
_entry.id   AF-A0A6N4REE6-F1
#
_cell.length_a   1.000
_cell.length_b   1.000
_cell.length_c   1.000
_cell.angle_alpha   90.00
_cell.angle_beta   90.00
_cell.angle_gamma   90.00
#
_symmetry.space_group_name_H-M   'P 1'
#
loop_
_entity.id
_entity.type
_entity.pdbx_description
1 polymer ?
#
loop_
_entity_poly.entity_id
_entity_poly.type
_entity_poly.pdbx_seq_one_letter_code
_entity_poly.pdbx_strand_id
1 'polypeptide(L)'
;MKDYLFRTEDIKPEDILKYFVESKADRVVIDALKNRNPTIIVGSRGVGKSFLLRVAQKELLEGLVDSDSKVFPIYLSFVKSSLLQTEDPEQFKHWMLAKLCSATIRALSKAGLLGTIPKSAKILAGTSDVTDLPPTPIETITEQYENSWKKTAEVIDSTAIPSVDDLKEALEDLAEELGIERFVYLIDEAAHIFMPANQRQFFTLFRDLRSHCITCNAAVYPGVTNYGETFQPTHDATTLSIDRDVLSSGYVENMREIVEKQAESSVLKNIAQNGKNFAVLAYAASGNPRILLKTLAAAPKLNSTEVNEAIKDFYLSKIWAEHSALAEKYEGHKALIDWGRNFVESIVLPELKKKNDQYLSDDKNTSTYIWLHRDAPAIIKEALRILSYTGVLMEQESGLKATRAATGTRYFVNLGCLFTQETNPALTGIDIARGLTVKRMTEFGANHSAFKPVLEKKIDIDGVKSFNLANQLKKSISVLDLTSWQKSKLDEMSIKTIEDLLTSTEQKLKTANYVGDVRARQMKNAAFASVFEYLSG
;
A
#
# COMPACT_ATOMS: atom_id res chain seq x y z
N MET A 1 22.90 22.57 -6.48
CA MET A 1 21.71 21.85 -6.01
C MET A 1 22.04 20.38 -6.08
N LYS A 2 22.43 19.82 -4.94
CA LYS A 2 22.46 18.40 -4.69
C LYS A 2 21.04 17.89 -4.89
N ASP A 3 20.87 16.99 -5.85
CA ASP A 3 19.56 16.38 -6.09
C ASP A 3 19.16 15.57 -4.86
N TYR A 4 17.97 15.82 -4.33
CA TYR A 4 17.42 15.04 -3.22
C TYR A 4 17.25 13.57 -3.64
N LEU A 5 17.53 12.65 -2.72
CA LEU A 5 17.32 11.23 -2.94
C LEU A 5 15.85 10.90 -2.64
N PHE A 6 15.03 10.86 -3.69
CA PHE A 6 13.59 10.62 -3.54
C PHE A 6 13.22 9.15 -3.33
N ARG A 7 14.12 8.23 -3.72
CA ARG A 7 13.90 6.79 -3.70
C ARG A 7 15.00 6.11 -2.87
N THR A 8 14.61 5.08 -2.13
CA THR A 8 15.53 4.32 -1.29
C THR A 8 16.57 3.59 -2.13
N GLU A 9 16.20 3.19 -3.34
CA GLU A 9 17.04 2.51 -4.32
C GLU A 9 18.20 3.38 -4.81
N ASP A 10 18.09 4.70 -4.68
CA ASP A 10 19.15 5.65 -5.03
C ASP A 10 20.16 5.83 -3.87
N ILE A 11 19.88 5.28 -2.68
CA ILE A 11 20.74 5.34 -1.50
C ILE A 11 21.61 4.08 -1.45
N LYS A 12 22.93 4.27 -1.32
CA LYS A 12 23.85 3.15 -1.13
C LYS A 12 23.56 2.44 0.20
N PRO A 13 23.60 1.10 0.28
CA PRO A 13 23.31 0.36 1.51
C PRO A 13 24.14 0.82 2.73
N GLU A 14 25.40 1.19 2.54
CA GLU A 14 26.30 1.71 3.57
C GLU A 14 25.92 3.11 4.09
N ASP A 15 25.13 3.88 3.32
CA ASP A 15 24.73 5.24 3.65
C ASP A 15 23.32 5.32 4.25
N ILE A 16 22.57 4.22 4.31
CA ILE A 16 21.16 4.20 4.76
C ILE A 16 20.98 4.87 6.13
N LEU A 17 21.79 4.51 7.13
CA LEU A 17 21.68 5.06 8.48
C LEU A 17 22.05 6.55 8.55
N LYS A 18 22.84 7.07 7.60
CA LYS A 18 23.19 8.50 7.57
C LYS A 18 21.98 9.38 7.29
N TYR A 19 21.03 8.86 6.51
CA TYR A 19 19.79 9.54 6.16
C TYR A 19 18.63 9.19 7.09
N PHE A 20 18.84 8.29 8.06
CA PHE A 20 17.79 7.89 8.98
C PHE A 20 17.54 9.00 10.02
N VAL A 21 16.27 9.37 10.13
CA VAL A 21 15.75 10.29 11.13
C VAL A 21 14.73 9.52 11.93
N GLU A 22 15.07 9.23 13.17
CA GLU A 22 14.31 8.33 14.02
C GLU A 22 13.18 9.08 14.73
N SER A 23 11.93 8.70 14.44
CA SER A 23 10.81 8.99 15.31
C SER A 23 10.49 7.80 16.22
N LYS A 24 9.73 8.04 17.30
CA LYS A 24 9.24 6.96 18.18
C LYS A 24 8.45 5.89 17.41
N ALA A 25 7.67 6.29 16.42
CA ALA A 25 6.90 5.36 15.59
C ALA A 25 7.82 4.55 14.66
N ASP A 26 8.83 5.20 14.06
CA ASP A 26 9.82 4.53 13.21
C ASP A 26 10.58 3.44 14.00
N ARG A 27 10.98 3.74 15.24
CA ARG A 27 11.66 2.77 16.12
C ARG A 27 10.79 1.56 16.45
N VAL A 28 9.51 1.77 16.81
CA VAL A 28 8.55 0.67 17.04
C VAL A 28 8.46 -0.24 15.82
N VAL A 29 8.40 0.34 14.62
CA VAL A 29 8.35 -0.43 13.37
C VAL A 29 9.63 -1.20 13.12
N ILE A 30 10.80 -0.57 13.27
CA ILE A 30 12.10 -1.21 13.06
C ILE A 30 12.30 -2.37 14.05
N ASP A 31 11.97 -2.17 15.32
CA ASP A 31 12.10 -3.23 16.32
C ASP A 31 11.13 -4.38 16.04
N ALA A 32 9.91 -4.10 15.60
CA ALA A 32 8.96 -5.13 15.15
C ALA A 32 9.50 -5.93 13.95
N LEU A 33 10.11 -5.27 12.96
CA LEU A 33 10.72 -5.93 11.79
C LEU A 33 11.91 -6.84 12.18
N LYS A 34 12.65 -6.50 13.24
CA LYS A 34 13.77 -7.31 13.74
C LYS A 34 13.32 -8.48 14.63
N ASN A 35 12.13 -8.38 15.23
CA ASN A 35 11.60 -9.38 16.15
C ASN A 35 11.22 -10.70 15.45
N ARG A 36 10.84 -11.69 16.26
CA ARG A 36 10.45 -13.05 15.81
C ARG A 36 9.04 -13.12 15.22
N ASN A 37 8.15 -12.23 15.65
CA ASN A 37 6.78 -12.19 15.13
C ASN A 37 6.78 -11.58 13.73
N PRO A 38 6.17 -12.24 12.72
CA PRO A 38 6.01 -11.68 11.39
C PRO A 38 5.35 -10.30 11.45
N THR A 39 5.90 -9.33 10.72
CA THR A 39 5.40 -7.95 10.70
C THR A 39 5.02 -7.52 9.29
N ILE A 40 3.83 -6.93 9.16
CA ILE A 40 3.34 -6.29 7.94
C ILE A 40 3.32 -4.78 8.18
N ILE A 41 4.11 -4.04 7.40
CA ILE A 41 4.09 -2.58 7.42
C ILE A 41 3.18 -2.06 6.30
N VAL A 42 2.24 -1.20 6.66
CA VAL A 42 1.23 -0.64 5.75
C VAL A 42 1.47 0.86 5.61
N GLY A 43 1.46 1.34 4.38
CA GLY A 43 1.56 2.78 4.11
C GLY A 43 1.45 3.11 2.64
N SER A 44 1.04 4.34 2.31
CA SER A 44 0.87 4.81 0.93
C SER A 44 2.18 4.85 0.13
N ARG A 45 2.13 5.27 -1.13
CA ARG A 45 3.33 5.38 -1.97
C ARG A 45 4.24 6.51 -1.49
N GLY A 46 5.49 6.18 -1.14
CA GLY A 46 6.53 7.17 -0.80
C GLY A 46 6.66 7.55 0.68
N VAL A 47 5.86 6.97 1.58
CA VAL A 47 5.96 7.25 3.03
C VAL A 47 7.21 6.68 3.72
N GLY A 48 7.97 5.80 3.06
CA GLY A 48 9.24 5.30 3.57
C GLY A 48 9.31 3.80 3.93
N LYS A 49 8.34 2.98 3.49
CA LYS A 49 8.32 1.52 3.73
C LYS A 49 9.67 0.83 3.41
N SER A 50 10.14 0.97 2.18
CA SER A 50 11.41 0.43 1.70
C SER A 50 12.61 0.93 2.52
N PHE A 51 12.56 2.19 2.94
CA PHE A 51 13.62 2.80 3.75
C PHE A 51 13.69 2.16 5.14
N LEU A 52 12.55 1.97 5.82
CA LEU A 52 12.51 1.31 7.13
C LEU A 52 12.95 -0.16 7.06
N LEU A 53 12.56 -0.89 5.99
CA LEU A 53 13.08 -2.26 5.75
C LEU A 53 14.61 -2.25 5.60
N ARG A 54 15.18 -1.29 4.88
CA ARG A 54 16.64 -1.16 4.71
C ARG A 54 17.35 -0.75 6.00
N VAL A 55 16.74 0.10 6.82
CA VAL A 55 17.27 0.46 8.15
C VAL A 55 17.32 -0.78 9.03
N ALA A 56 16.21 -1.54 9.13
CA ALA A 56 16.17 -2.79 9.89
C ALA A 56 17.21 -3.80 9.38
N GLN A 57 17.36 -3.94 8.05
CA GLN A 57 18.40 -4.78 7.45
C GLN A 57 19.81 -4.35 7.91
N LYS A 58 20.10 -3.05 7.86
CA LYS A 58 21.42 -2.51 8.17
C LYS A 58 21.76 -2.69 9.65
N GLU A 59 20.82 -2.40 10.55
CA GLU A 59 20.98 -2.64 12.00
C GLU A 59 21.23 -4.12 12.31
N LEU A 60 20.48 -5.04 11.67
CA LEU A 60 20.68 -6.48 11.86
C LEU A 60 22.05 -6.93 11.36
N LEU A 61 22.51 -6.46 10.19
CA LEU A 61 23.83 -6.79 9.67
C LEU A 61 24.97 -6.27 10.56
N GLU A 62 24.83 -5.08 11.13
CA GLU A 62 25.81 -4.53 12.08
C GLU A 62 25.83 -5.35 13.39
N GLY A 63 24.66 -5.80 13.86
CA GLY A 63 24.53 -6.66 15.02
C GLY A 63 25.13 -8.07 14.87
N LEU A 64 25.39 -8.55 13.65
CA LEU A 64 26.02 -9.87 13.42
C LEU A 64 27.46 -9.96 13.93
N VAL A 65 28.15 -8.82 14.06
CA VAL A 65 29.56 -8.76 14.49
C VAL A 65 29.69 -8.88 16.01
N ASP A 66 28.72 -8.33 16.75
CA ASP A 66 28.82 -8.08 18.19
C ASP A 66 27.88 -8.96 19.04
N SER A 67 27.02 -9.77 18.42
CA SER A 67 25.98 -10.55 19.10
C SER A 67 26.27 -12.05 19.11
N ASP A 68 26.08 -12.69 20.27
CA ASP A 68 26.05 -14.16 20.41
C ASP A 68 24.85 -14.77 19.64
N SER A 69 23.80 -13.97 19.41
CA SER A 69 22.60 -14.31 18.63
C SER A 69 22.68 -13.68 17.24
N LYS A 70 22.91 -14.50 16.21
CA LYS A 70 23.06 -14.04 14.82
C LYS A 70 21.72 -14.12 14.08
N VAL A 71 21.06 -12.98 13.96
CA VAL A 71 19.84 -12.83 13.14
C VAL A 71 20.21 -12.28 11.76
N PHE A 72 20.12 -13.11 10.72
CA PHE A 72 20.61 -12.78 9.38
C PHE A 72 19.51 -12.20 8.48
N PRO A 73 19.59 -10.93 8.05
CA PRO A 73 18.54 -10.29 7.26
C PRO A 73 18.71 -10.49 5.76
N ILE A 74 17.62 -10.83 5.08
CA ILE A 74 17.55 -11.02 3.63
C ILE A 74 16.52 -10.04 3.06
N TYR A 75 17.00 -9.02 2.36
CA TYR A 75 16.14 -8.08 1.65
C TYR A 75 15.87 -8.55 0.23
N LEU A 76 14.61 -8.53 -0.18
CA LEU A 76 14.17 -8.82 -1.54
C LEU A 76 12.96 -8.00 -1.91
N SER A 77 12.70 -7.88 -3.21
CA SER A 77 11.53 -7.16 -3.70
C SER A 77 10.88 -7.88 -4.87
N PHE A 78 9.55 -7.81 -4.94
CA PHE A 78 8.73 -8.48 -5.95
C PHE A 78 8.20 -7.54 -7.04
N VAL A 79 8.92 -6.45 -7.35
CA VAL A 79 8.53 -5.47 -8.42
C VAL A 79 8.15 -6.13 -9.76
N LYS A 80 8.80 -7.23 -10.14
CA LYS A 80 8.56 -7.94 -11.40
C LYS A 80 7.35 -8.87 -11.38
N SER A 81 6.59 -8.96 -10.29
CA SER A 81 5.47 -9.89 -10.19
C SER A 81 4.33 -9.62 -11.20
N SER A 82 4.22 -8.39 -11.72
CA SER A 82 3.25 -8.05 -12.76
C SER A 82 3.61 -8.60 -14.14
N LEU A 83 4.84 -9.07 -14.32
CA LEU A 83 5.34 -9.63 -15.57
C LEU A 83 5.10 -11.14 -15.69
N LEU A 84 4.58 -11.77 -14.63
CA LEU A 84 4.28 -13.19 -14.61
C LEU A 84 3.01 -13.44 -15.44
N GLN A 85 3.16 -14.17 -16.54
CA GLN A 85 2.09 -14.53 -17.46
C GLN A 85 2.28 -15.97 -17.95
N THR A 86 1.94 -16.93 -17.09
CA THR A 86 2.01 -18.37 -17.41
C THR A 86 0.67 -19.06 -17.23
N GLU A 87 0.52 -20.27 -17.78
CA GLU A 87 -0.63 -21.15 -17.53
C GLU A 87 -0.60 -21.84 -16.15
N ASP A 88 0.56 -21.78 -15.48
CA ASP A 88 0.73 -22.30 -14.13
C ASP A 88 -0.18 -21.54 -13.13
N PRO A 89 -1.14 -22.25 -12.49
CA PRO A 89 -2.03 -21.63 -11.50
C PRO A 89 -1.29 -21.17 -10.25
N GLU A 90 -0.14 -21.76 -9.93
CA GLU A 90 0.71 -21.47 -8.77
C GLU A 90 1.97 -20.68 -9.16
N GLN A 91 1.95 -19.99 -10.31
CA GLN A 91 3.11 -19.28 -10.86
C GLN A 91 3.77 -18.31 -9.88
N PHE A 92 2.96 -17.58 -9.10
CA PHE A 92 3.49 -16.60 -8.16
C PHE A 92 4.15 -17.32 -6.96
N LYS A 93 3.54 -18.40 -6.45
CA LYS A 93 4.13 -19.24 -5.41
C LYS A 93 5.48 -19.84 -5.85
N HIS A 94 5.52 -20.47 -7.02
CA HIS A 94 6.75 -21.06 -7.58
C HIS A 94 7.84 -20.01 -7.76
N TRP A 95 7.51 -18.89 -8.39
CA TRP A 95 8.44 -17.77 -8.57
C TRP A 95 8.92 -17.17 -7.24
N MET A 96 8.04 -17.03 -6.24
CA MET A 96 8.39 -16.52 -4.91
C MET A 96 9.37 -17.45 -4.19
N LEU A 97 9.15 -18.76 -4.20
CA LEU A 97 10.07 -19.75 -3.64
C LEU A 97 11.46 -19.68 -4.30
N ALA A 98 11.49 -19.63 -5.63
CA ALA A 98 12.73 -19.48 -6.38
C ALA A 98 13.48 -18.18 -6.01
N LYS A 99 12.74 -17.06 -5.86
CA LYS A 99 13.29 -15.78 -5.43
C LYS A 99 13.84 -15.81 -4.01
N LEU A 100 13.18 -16.46 -3.07
CA LEU A 100 13.66 -16.60 -1.69
C LEU A 100 14.98 -17.36 -1.64
N CYS A 101 15.07 -18.48 -2.38
CA CYS A 101 16.29 -19.26 -2.50
C CYS A 101 17.45 -18.43 -3.07
N SER A 102 17.24 -17.80 -4.23
CA SER A 102 18.25 -16.96 -4.89
C SER A 102 18.68 -15.77 -4.02
N ALA A 103 17.74 -15.10 -3.35
CA ALA A 103 18.03 -13.99 -2.45
C ALA A 103 18.86 -14.42 -1.24
N THR A 104 18.58 -15.61 -0.68
CA THR A 104 19.30 -16.16 0.48
C THR A 104 20.75 -16.46 0.11
N ILE A 105 20.96 -17.22 -0.96
CA ILE A 105 22.31 -17.56 -1.46
C ILE A 105 23.11 -16.28 -1.73
N ARG A 106 22.51 -15.32 -2.45
CA ARG A 106 23.17 -14.05 -2.77
C ARG A 106 23.52 -13.24 -1.51
N ALA A 107 22.65 -13.21 -0.51
CA ALA A 107 22.88 -12.47 0.72
C ALA A 107 24.03 -13.09 1.53
N LEU A 108 24.05 -14.41 1.67
CA LEU A 108 25.11 -15.16 2.37
C LEU A 108 26.47 -15.05 1.65
N SER A 109 26.48 -15.20 0.32
CA SER A 109 27.68 -14.96 -0.49
C SER A 109 28.23 -13.55 -0.32
N LYS A 110 27.36 -12.53 -0.30
CA LYS A 110 27.78 -11.13 -0.09
C LYS A 110 28.35 -10.90 1.31
N ALA A 111 27.87 -11.63 2.31
CA ALA A 111 28.38 -11.60 3.67
C ALA A 111 29.69 -12.40 3.84
N GLY A 112 30.17 -13.09 2.79
CA GLY A 112 31.35 -13.95 2.87
C GLY A 112 31.12 -15.27 3.62
N LEU A 113 29.86 -15.61 3.91
CA LEU A 113 29.48 -16.84 4.60
C LEU A 113 29.44 -18.06 3.66
N LEU A 114 29.39 -17.81 2.35
CA LEU A 114 29.59 -18.83 1.32
C LEU A 114 30.90 -18.54 0.58
N GLY A 115 31.69 -19.59 0.35
CA GLY A 115 32.95 -19.54 -0.39
C GLY A 115 32.75 -19.30 -1.89
N THR A 116 32.24 -18.11 -2.25
CA THR A 116 32.01 -17.73 -3.65
C THR A 116 32.98 -16.64 -4.07
N ILE A 117 33.74 -16.87 -5.15
CA ILE A 117 34.64 -15.87 -5.73
C ILE A 117 33.80 -14.75 -6.38
N PRO A 118 33.93 -13.48 -5.95
CA PRO A 118 33.17 -12.37 -6.51
C PRO A 118 33.37 -12.23 -8.02
N LYS A 119 32.29 -11.95 -8.77
CA LYS A 119 32.33 -11.78 -10.23
C LYS A 119 33.37 -10.74 -10.67
N SER A 120 33.53 -9.66 -9.91
CA SER A 120 34.54 -8.61 -10.13
C SER A 120 35.97 -9.09 -9.95
N ALA A 121 36.24 -9.95 -8.97
CA ALA A 121 37.57 -10.54 -8.74
C ALA A 121 37.97 -11.49 -9.87
N LYS A 122 37.01 -12.24 -10.44
CA LYS A 122 37.23 -13.08 -11.64
C LYS A 122 37.63 -12.26 -12.85
N ILE A 123 36.94 -11.13 -13.09
CA ILE A 123 37.26 -10.20 -14.19
C ILE A 123 38.68 -9.65 -14.05
N LEU A 124 39.08 -9.25 -12.83
CA LEU A 124 40.43 -8.74 -12.56
C LEU A 124 41.53 -9.82 -12.61
N ALA A 125 41.18 -11.09 -12.40
CA ALA A 125 42.09 -12.22 -12.47
C ALA A 125 42.39 -12.70 -13.91
N GLY A 126 41.87 -12.02 -14.95
CA GLY A 126 42.18 -12.33 -16.34
C GLY A 126 41.55 -13.62 -16.86
N THR A 127 40.55 -14.17 -16.17
CA THR A 127 39.74 -15.28 -16.70
C THR A 127 38.81 -14.73 -17.77
N SER A 128 39.17 -14.95 -19.04
CA SER A 128 38.49 -14.41 -20.23
C SER A 128 37.16 -15.09 -20.58
N ASP A 129 36.79 -16.17 -19.89
CA ASP A 129 35.51 -16.85 -20.09
C ASP A 129 34.45 -16.31 -19.12
N VAL A 130 33.51 -15.56 -19.69
CA VAL A 130 32.51 -14.73 -19.01
C VAL A 130 31.36 -15.54 -18.36
N THR A 131 31.33 -16.86 -18.49
CA THR A 131 30.27 -17.71 -17.93
C THR A 131 30.82 -19.10 -17.65
N ASP A 132 31.03 -19.49 -16.39
CA ASP A 132 31.17 -20.91 -16.02
C ASP A 132 30.91 -21.17 -14.52
N LEU A 133 29.95 -20.46 -13.96
CA LEU A 133 28.90 -21.22 -13.31
C LEU A 133 27.67 -20.98 -14.18
N PRO A 134 27.09 -22.01 -14.81
CA PRO A 134 25.77 -21.85 -15.40
C PRO A 134 24.84 -21.28 -14.33
N PRO A 135 23.88 -20.40 -14.70
CA PRO A 135 22.87 -19.96 -13.75
C PRO A 135 22.29 -21.20 -13.07
N THR A 136 22.13 -21.13 -11.74
CA THR A 136 21.52 -22.26 -11.02
C THR A 136 20.16 -22.58 -11.65
N PRO A 137 19.65 -23.83 -11.53
CA PRO A 137 18.31 -24.15 -12.01
C PRO A 137 17.26 -23.15 -11.49
N ILE A 138 17.39 -22.73 -10.23
CA ILE A 138 16.52 -21.73 -9.59
C ILE A 138 16.62 -20.35 -10.26
N GLU A 139 17.83 -19.88 -10.56
CA GLU A 139 18.03 -18.60 -11.27
C GLU A 139 17.45 -18.66 -12.68
N THR A 140 17.65 -19.76 -13.39
CA THR A 140 17.10 -19.98 -14.73
C THR A 140 15.58 -19.97 -14.71
N ILE A 141 14.95 -20.70 -13.79
CA ILE A 141 13.49 -20.72 -13.62
C ILE A 141 12.96 -19.34 -13.25
N THR A 142 13.65 -18.62 -12.36
CA THR A 142 13.28 -17.24 -12.00
C THR A 142 13.27 -16.33 -13.22
N GLU A 143 14.29 -16.41 -14.09
CA GLU A 143 14.37 -15.64 -15.32
C GLU A 143 13.30 -16.04 -16.34
N GLN A 144 12.95 -17.33 -16.44
CA GLN A 144 11.85 -17.80 -17.29
C GLN A 144 10.52 -17.17 -16.85
N TYR A 145 10.19 -17.24 -15.56
CA TYR A 145 8.98 -16.62 -15.02
C TYR A 145 8.96 -15.10 -15.27
N GLU A 146 10.08 -14.39 -15.02
CA GLU A 146 10.16 -12.94 -15.23
C GLU A 146 10.10 -12.50 -16.70
N ASN A 147 10.40 -13.40 -17.64
CA ASN A 147 10.31 -13.15 -19.08
C ASN A 147 9.05 -13.75 -19.71
N SER A 148 8.19 -14.41 -18.95
CA SER A 148 6.98 -15.08 -19.45
C SER A 148 6.03 -14.13 -20.20
N TRP A 149 5.92 -12.85 -19.80
CA TRP A 149 5.16 -11.85 -20.57
C TRP A 149 5.58 -11.68 -22.03
N LYS A 150 6.80 -12.08 -22.41
CA LYS A 150 7.29 -11.99 -23.80
C LYS A 150 6.79 -13.14 -24.67
N LYS A 151 6.40 -14.27 -24.07
CA LYS A 151 5.99 -15.48 -24.76
C LYS A 151 4.68 -15.99 -24.16
N THR A 152 3.62 -15.91 -24.96
CA THR A 152 2.30 -16.39 -24.52
C THR A 152 2.33 -17.90 -24.28
N ALA A 153 1.86 -18.33 -23.10
CA ALA A 153 1.65 -19.74 -22.74
C ALA A 153 2.92 -20.63 -22.66
N GLU A 154 4.05 -20.09 -22.21
CA GLU A 154 5.23 -20.92 -21.89
C GLU A 154 4.96 -21.74 -20.62
N VAL A 155 5.00 -23.08 -20.73
CA VAL A 155 4.98 -23.99 -19.59
C VAL A 155 6.37 -24.01 -18.98
N ILE A 156 6.48 -23.54 -17.74
CA ILE A 156 7.73 -23.50 -17.00
C ILE A 156 7.82 -24.76 -16.14
N ASP A 157 8.91 -25.50 -16.27
CA ASP A 157 9.20 -26.65 -15.43
C ASP A 157 9.66 -26.16 -14.05
N SER A 158 8.78 -26.27 -13.05
CA SER A 158 9.03 -25.86 -11.67
C SER A 158 9.62 -26.98 -10.79
N THR A 159 9.96 -28.15 -11.34
CA THR A 159 10.41 -29.32 -10.56
C THR A 159 11.67 -29.09 -9.74
N ALA A 160 12.56 -28.17 -10.16
CA ALA A 160 13.77 -27.84 -9.40
C ALA A 160 13.53 -26.81 -8.29
N ILE A 161 12.31 -26.27 -8.15
CA ILE A 161 11.95 -25.37 -7.05
C ILE A 161 11.63 -26.23 -5.83
N PRO A 162 12.24 -25.99 -4.67
CA PRO A 162 11.95 -26.75 -3.46
C PRO A 162 10.51 -26.53 -3.00
N SER A 163 9.94 -27.52 -2.31
CA SER A 163 8.69 -27.29 -1.58
C SER A 163 8.91 -26.32 -0.41
N VAL A 164 7.82 -25.87 0.22
CA VAL A 164 7.90 -24.99 1.39
C VAL A 164 8.63 -25.69 2.54
N ASP A 165 8.38 -26.99 2.74
CA ASP A 165 9.02 -27.78 3.80
C ASP A 165 10.49 -28.02 3.48
N ASP A 166 10.84 -28.40 2.24
CA ASP A 166 12.25 -28.57 1.83
C ASP A 166 13.05 -27.27 2.01
N LEU A 167 12.45 -26.11 1.68
CA LEU A 167 13.09 -24.82 1.90
C LEU A 167 13.31 -24.53 3.40
N LYS A 168 12.35 -24.89 4.25
CA LYS A 168 12.46 -24.70 5.70
C LYS A 168 13.56 -25.58 6.28
N GLU A 169 13.57 -26.86 5.93
CA GLU A 169 14.61 -27.81 6.34
C GLU A 169 15.99 -27.35 5.88
N ALA A 170 16.13 -26.95 4.61
CA ALA A 170 17.41 -26.44 4.08
C ALA A 170 17.89 -25.16 4.79
N LEU A 171 16.97 -24.28 5.21
CA LEU A 171 17.32 -23.08 5.98
C LEU A 171 17.64 -23.40 7.44
N GLU A 172 17.04 -24.45 8.02
CA GLU A 172 17.38 -24.96 9.35
C GLU A 172 18.80 -25.54 9.35
N ASP A 173 19.13 -26.40 8.41
CA ASP A 173 20.49 -26.96 8.27
C ASP A 173 21.54 -25.85 8.09
N LEU A 174 21.26 -24.89 7.20
CA LEU A 174 22.15 -23.76 6.94
C LEU A 174 22.30 -22.82 8.14
N ALA A 175 21.24 -22.68 8.94
CA ALA A 175 21.28 -21.92 10.17
C ALA A 175 22.25 -22.57 11.18
N GLU A 176 22.18 -23.89 11.34
CA GLU A 176 23.09 -24.66 12.19
C GLU A 176 24.55 -24.59 11.71
N GLU A 177 24.80 -24.82 10.41
CA GLU A 177 26.14 -24.80 9.82
C GLU A 177 26.85 -23.45 9.97
N LEU A 178 26.10 -22.35 9.83
CA LEU A 178 26.64 -20.99 9.86
C LEU A 178 26.55 -20.34 11.25
N GLY A 179 25.96 -21.03 12.24
CA GLY A 179 25.67 -20.49 13.57
C GLY A 179 24.73 -19.28 13.52
N ILE A 180 23.79 -19.28 12.58
CA ILE A 180 22.74 -18.27 12.44
C ILE A 180 21.56 -18.75 13.29
N GLU A 181 21.03 -17.91 14.18
CA GLU A 181 19.84 -18.26 14.96
C GLU A 181 18.58 -18.22 14.09
N ARG A 182 18.51 -17.24 13.18
CA ARG A 182 17.31 -16.98 12.41
C ARG A 182 17.56 -16.16 11.15
N PHE A 183 16.93 -16.56 10.05
CA PHE A 183 16.79 -15.77 8.84
C PHE A 183 15.58 -14.83 8.91
N VAL A 184 15.78 -13.57 8.52
CA VAL A 184 14.72 -12.55 8.50
C VAL A 184 14.52 -12.05 7.08
N TYR A 185 13.44 -12.47 6.43
CA TYR A 185 13.04 -11.94 5.13
C TYR A 185 12.37 -10.57 5.29
N LEU A 186 12.92 -9.57 4.62
CA LEU A 186 12.43 -8.20 4.54
C LEU A 186 11.93 -7.97 3.11
N ILE A 187 10.66 -8.28 2.89
CA ILE A 187 10.03 -8.30 1.56
C ILE A 187 9.43 -6.93 1.26
N ASP A 188 9.97 -6.25 0.26
CA ASP A 188 9.42 -5.01 -0.26
C ASP A 188 8.57 -5.24 -1.53
N GLU A 189 7.58 -4.39 -1.77
CA GLU A 189 6.63 -4.56 -2.90
C GLU A 189 6.05 -5.98 -2.95
N ALA A 190 5.60 -6.49 -1.79
CA ALA A 190 5.26 -7.90 -1.54
C ALA A 190 4.35 -8.57 -2.58
N ALA A 191 3.48 -7.81 -3.22
CA ALA A 191 2.78 -8.23 -4.42
C ALA A 191 2.31 -7.00 -5.19
N HIS A 192 2.19 -7.14 -6.50
CA HIS A 192 1.65 -6.06 -7.32
C HIS A 192 0.23 -5.69 -6.86
N ILE A 193 -0.05 -4.39 -6.84
CA ILE A 193 -1.38 -3.88 -6.56
C ILE A 193 -2.36 -4.37 -7.62
N PHE A 194 -3.63 -4.56 -7.21
CA PHE A 194 -4.68 -5.02 -8.12
C PHE A 194 -4.35 -6.37 -8.80
N MET A 195 -3.69 -7.30 -8.10
CA MET A 195 -3.58 -8.69 -8.53
C MET A 195 -3.93 -9.65 -7.39
N PRO A 196 -5.23 -9.78 -7.04
CA PRO A 196 -5.63 -10.54 -5.84
C PRO A 196 -5.20 -12.01 -5.85
N ALA A 197 -5.13 -12.66 -7.02
CA ALA A 197 -4.63 -14.03 -7.12
C ALA A 197 -3.17 -14.15 -6.61
N ASN A 198 -2.29 -13.25 -7.06
CA ASN A 198 -0.89 -13.21 -6.64
C ASN A 198 -0.77 -12.84 -5.15
N GLN A 199 -1.58 -11.89 -4.68
CA GLN A 199 -1.60 -11.50 -3.27
C GLN A 199 -2.04 -12.65 -2.36
N ARG A 200 -3.02 -13.47 -2.77
CA ARG A 200 -3.43 -14.68 -2.03
C ARG A 200 -2.32 -15.73 -1.96
N GLN A 201 -1.64 -15.99 -3.08
CA GLN A 201 -0.48 -16.90 -3.08
C GLN A 201 0.64 -16.37 -2.20
N PHE A 202 0.92 -15.06 -2.26
CA PHE A 202 1.89 -14.40 -1.39
C PHE A 202 1.59 -14.64 0.10
N PHE A 203 0.37 -14.31 0.56
CA PHE A 203 0.05 -14.40 1.99
C PHE A 203 -0.11 -15.84 2.50
N THR A 204 -0.54 -16.76 1.63
CA THR A 204 -0.53 -18.19 1.97
C THR A 204 0.92 -18.66 2.20
N LEU A 205 1.83 -18.35 1.28
CA LEU A 205 3.23 -18.72 1.43
C LEU A 205 3.92 -17.97 2.60
N PHE A 206 3.61 -16.69 2.81
CA PHE A 206 4.10 -15.89 3.93
C PHE A 206 3.77 -16.55 5.28
N ARG A 207 2.55 -17.09 5.43
CA ARG A 207 2.12 -17.84 6.61
C ARG A 207 2.88 -19.15 6.74
N ASP A 208 2.97 -19.91 5.64
CA ASP A 208 3.46 -21.29 5.65
C ASP A 208 4.99 -21.37 5.85
N LEU A 209 5.72 -20.32 5.43
CA LEU A 209 7.18 -20.18 5.65
C LEU A 209 7.56 -19.95 7.12
N ARG A 210 6.60 -19.65 8.00
CA ARG A 210 6.88 -19.39 9.41
C ARG A 210 7.51 -20.63 10.05
N SER A 211 8.70 -20.47 10.61
CA SER A 211 9.39 -21.52 11.37
C SER A 211 10.12 -20.92 12.57
N HIS A 212 10.79 -21.78 13.34
CA HIS A 212 11.56 -21.33 14.49
C HIS A 212 12.79 -20.49 14.09
N CYS A 213 13.36 -20.76 12.92
CA CYS A 213 14.55 -20.13 12.33
C CYS A 213 14.24 -19.18 11.14
N ILE A 214 12.96 -18.96 10.80
CA ILE A 214 12.54 -18.05 9.72
C ILE A 214 11.50 -17.05 10.22
N THR A 215 11.70 -15.77 9.91
CA THR A 215 10.67 -14.73 10.03
C THR A 215 10.50 -14.01 8.72
N CYS A 216 9.24 -13.88 8.29
CA CYS A 216 8.86 -13.10 7.12
C CYS A 216 8.28 -11.77 7.56
N ASN A 217 8.76 -10.69 6.94
CA ASN A 217 8.19 -9.35 7.07
C ASN A 217 7.87 -8.79 5.69
N ALA A 218 6.81 -8.02 5.57
CA ALA A 218 6.33 -7.51 4.29
C ALA A 218 5.91 -6.05 4.34
N ALA A 219 6.24 -5.30 3.30
CA ALA A 219 5.67 -3.97 3.04
C ALA A 219 4.52 -4.05 2.05
N VAL A 220 3.37 -3.48 2.42
CA VAL A 220 2.13 -3.53 1.62
C VAL A 220 1.49 -2.16 1.49
N TYR A 221 0.53 -2.06 0.57
CA TYR A 221 -0.18 -0.82 0.31
C TYR A 221 -1.57 -0.82 0.97
N PRO A 222 -2.01 0.30 1.56
CA PRO A 222 -3.33 0.40 2.15
C PRO A 222 -4.40 0.33 1.06
N GLY A 223 -5.55 -0.26 1.41
CA GLY A 223 -6.73 -0.31 0.55
C GLY A 223 -6.67 -1.34 -0.58
N VAL A 224 -5.53 -1.55 -1.23
CA VAL A 224 -5.39 -2.37 -2.46
C VAL A 224 -4.68 -3.71 -2.26
N THR A 225 -4.42 -4.08 -1.01
CA THR A 225 -3.88 -5.40 -0.63
C THR A 225 -5.00 -6.32 -0.17
N ASN A 226 -5.06 -7.51 -0.76
CA ASN A 226 -5.94 -8.60 -0.37
C ASN A 226 -5.15 -9.71 0.30
N TYR A 227 -5.58 -10.11 1.49
CA TYR A 227 -4.94 -11.15 2.28
C TYR A 227 -5.41 -12.57 1.95
N GLY A 228 -6.53 -12.71 1.24
CA GLY A 228 -7.16 -14.00 1.01
C GLY A 228 -7.90 -14.55 2.23
N GLU A 229 -8.42 -15.77 2.08
CA GLU A 229 -9.19 -16.45 3.14
C GLU A 229 -8.30 -17.18 4.15
N THR A 230 -7.06 -17.50 3.73
CA THR A 230 -6.12 -18.34 4.47
C THR A 230 -5.26 -17.58 5.48
N PHE A 231 -5.02 -16.29 5.22
CA PHE A 231 -4.20 -15.42 6.07
C PHE A 231 -5.09 -14.43 6.82
N GLN A 232 -4.96 -14.42 8.14
CA GLN A 232 -5.67 -13.56 9.06
C GLN A 232 -4.68 -12.55 9.67
N PRO A 233 -4.65 -11.29 9.20
CA PRO A 233 -3.64 -10.30 9.62
C PRO A 233 -3.55 -10.09 11.13
N THR A 234 -4.61 -10.31 11.90
CA THR A 234 -4.62 -10.14 13.36
C THR A 234 -4.04 -11.33 14.13
N HIS A 235 -3.98 -12.51 13.51
CA HIS A 235 -3.51 -13.75 14.13
C HIS A 235 -2.15 -14.20 13.58
N ASP A 236 -1.89 -13.95 12.31
CA ASP A 236 -0.70 -14.45 11.62
C ASP A 236 0.47 -13.46 11.63
N ALA A 237 0.21 -12.16 11.82
CA ALA A 237 1.24 -11.12 11.83
C ALA A 237 0.90 -9.94 12.76
N THR A 238 1.90 -9.11 13.03
CA THR A 238 1.72 -7.77 13.59
C THR A 238 1.57 -6.79 12.43
N THR A 239 0.41 -6.12 12.33
CA THR A 239 0.19 -5.10 11.28
C THR A 239 0.41 -3.71 11.85
N LEU A 240 1.36 -2.96 11.27
CA LEU A 240 1.71 -1.60 11.70
C LEU A 240 1.52 -0.60 10.55
N SER A 241 0.75 0.47 10.79
CA SER A 241 0.75 1.63 9.90
C SER A 241 2.00 2.47 10.13
N ILE A 242 2.61 2.95 9.05
CA ILE A 242 3.76 3.86 9.11
C ILE A 242 3.39 5.32 8.79
N ASP A 243 2.09 5.63 8.76
CA ASP A 243 1.63 7.00 8.55
C ASP A 243 2.06 7.89 9.73
N ARG A 244 2.68 9.04 9.43
CA ARG A 244 3.18 9.96 10.47
C ARG A 244 2.04 10.76 11.06
N ASP A 245 2.01 10.87 12.40
CA ASP A 245 1.01 11.67 13.10
C ASP A 245 1.28 13.18 12.93
N VAL A 246 0.47 13.83 12.10
CA VAL A 246 0.53 15.28 11.86
C VAL A 246 0.12 16.11 13.07
N LEU A 247 -0.56 15.53 14.05
CA LEU A 247 -0.99 16.22 15.28
C LEU A 247 0.11 16.20 16.36
N SER A 248 1.16 15.40 16.17
CA SER A 248 2.26 15.33 17.13
C SER A 248 3.01 16.67 17.22
N SER A 249 3.36 17.10 18.43
CA SER A 249 4.04 18.38 18.67
C SER A 249 5.41 18.49 17.98
N GLY A 250 6.07 17.35 17.75
CA GLY A 250 7.34 17.24 17.05
C GLY A 250 7.23 17.03 15.54
N TYR A 251 6.02 17.02 14.95
CA TYR A 251 5.83 16.66 13.54
C TYR A 251 6.69 17.50 12.58
N VAL A 252 6.61 18.83 12.68
CA VAL A 252 7.35 19.72 11.77
C VAL A 252 8.86 19.61 11.96
N GLU A 253 9.32 19.39 13.19
CA GLU A 253 10.75 19.24 13.48
C GLU A 253 11.29 17.93 12.90
N ASN A 254 10.60 16.81 13.11
CA ASN A 254 10.96 15.53 12.49
C ASN A 254 11.03 15.65 10.94
N MET A 255 10.07 16.35 10.34
CA MET A 255 10.07 16.59 8.89
C MET A 255 11.23 17.50 8.44
N ARG A 256 11.65 18.45 9.29
CA ARG A 256 12.84 19.29 9.05
C ARG A 256 14.12 18.46 9.10
N GLU A 257 14.29 17.62 10.11
CA GLU A 257 15.48 16.77 10.26
C GLU A 257 15.69 15.87 9.03
N ILE A 258 14.62 15.32 8.45
CA ILE A 258 14.69 14.52 7.20
C ILE A 258 15.33 15.34 6.06
N VAL A 259 14.97 16.61 5.96
CA VAL A 259 15.51 17.52 4.95
C VAL A 259 16.95 17.87 5.28
N GLU A 260 17.27 18.12 6.55
CA GLU A 260 18.62 18.48 7.01
C GLU A 260 19.67 17.43 6.71
N LYS A 261 19.32 16.14 6.76
CA LYS A 261 20.23 15.05 6.38
C LYS A 261 20.61 15.03 4.90
N GLN A 262 19.88 15.74 4.03
CA GLN A 262 20.07 15.71 2.58
C GLN A 262 20.41 17.08 1.97
N ALA A 263 19.94 18.17 2.57
CA ALA A 263 19.95 19.51 1.99
C ALA A 263 21.31 20.22 2.08
N GLU A 264 21.54 21.16 1.15
CA GLU A 264 22.67 22.10 1.19
C GLU A 264 22.43 23.24 2.19
N SER A 265 23.50 23.88 2.64
CA SER A 265 23.46 25.01 3.61
C SER A 265 22.56 26.18 3.17
N SER A 266 22.45 26.42 1.87
CA SER A 266 21.58 27.44 1.28
C SER A 266 20.10 27.19 1.57
N VAL A 267 19.64 25.95 1.41
CA VAL A 267 18.26 25.54 1.70
C VAL A 267 18.00 25.60 3.21
N LEU A 268 18.94 25.16 4.03
CA LEU A 268 18.82 25.24 5.49
C LEU A 268 18.66 26.68 5.97
N LYS A 269 19.41 27.61 5.37
CA LYS A 269 19.25 29.04 5.62
C LYS A 269 17.85 29.53 5.24
N ASN A 270 17.32 29.10 4.10
CA ASN A 270 15.97 29.47 3.68
C ASN A 270 14.89 28.88 4.60
N ILE A 271 15.06 27.65 5.10
CA ILE A 271 14.16 27.03 6.09
C ILE A 271 14.16 27.83 7.38
N ALA A 272 15.35 28.20 7.89
CA ALA A 272 15.48 29.00 9.11
C ALA A 272 14.82 30.38 8.96
N GLN A 273 14.97 31.02 7.79
CA GLN A 273 14.35 32.32 7.50
C GLN A 273 12.83 32.23 7.28
N ASN A 274 12.35 31.15 6.64
CA ASN A 274 10.95 30.99 6.21
C ASN A 274 10.26 29.81 6.90
N GLY A 275 10.49 29.63 8.21
CA GLY A 275 10.03 28.45 8.95
C GLY A 275 8.52 28.18 8.88
N LYS A 276 7.69 29.24 8.76
CA LYS A 276 6.24 29.10 8.55
C LYS A 276 5.90 28.47 7.20
N ASN A 277 6.54 28.92 6.12
CA ASN A 277 6.31 28.39 4.78
C ASN A 277 6.82 26.95 4.65
N PHE A 278 7.95 26.63 5.29
CA PHE A 278 8.41 25.25 5.43
C PHE A 278 7.38 24.38 6.15
N ALA A 279 6.83 24.86 7.28
CA ALA A 279 5.81 24.13 8.02
C ALA A 279 4.56 23.86 7.17
N VAL A 280 4.14 24.81 6.33
CA VAL A 280 3.03 24.60 5.38
C VAL A 280 3.34 23.47 4.40
N LEU A 281 4.54 23.40 3.81
CA LEU A 281 4.93 22.27 2.94
C LEU A 281 5.02 20.95 3.71
N ALA A 282 5.55 20.96 4.94
CA ALA A 282 5.61 19.79 5.81
C ALA A 282 4.20 19.25 6.11
N TYR A 283 3.24 20.13 6.44
CA TYR A 283 1.84 19.72 6.63
C TYR A 283 1.19 19.26 5.33
N ALA A 284 1.42 19.96 4.22
CA ALA A 284 0.90 19.55 2.92
C ALA A 284 1.33 18.11 2.58
N ALA A 285 2.59 17.76 2.85
CA ALA A 285 3.13 16.42 2.65
C ALA A 285 2.40 15.32 3.44
N SER A 286 1.63 15.67 4.48
CA SER A 286 0.79 14.75 5.25
C SER A 286 1.54 13.49 5.70
N GLY A 287 2.77 13.67 6.20
CA GLY A 287 3.64 12.60 6.68
C GLY A 287 4.47 11.89 5.61
N ASN A 288 4.39 12.28 4.33
CA ASN A 288 5.11 11.64 3.23
C ASN A 288 6.46 12.35 2.95
N PRO A 289 7.62 11.75 3.31
CA PRO A 289 8.92 12.38 3.14
C PRO A 289 9.27 12.66 1.68
N ARG A 290 8.91 11.74 0.77
CA ARG A 290 9.17 11.89 -0.67
C ARG A 290 8.45 13.11 -1.24
N ILE A 291 7.20 13.34 -0.84
CA ILE A 291 6.43 14.50 -1.30
C ILE A 291 7.00 15.80 -0.73
N LEU A 292 7.41 15.82 0.55
CA LEU A 292 8.09 16.98 1.12
C LEU A 292 9.35 17.34 0.34
N LEU A 293 10.23 16.37 0.08
CA LEU A 293 11.47 16.61 -0.66
C LEU A 293 11.20 17.12 -2.08
N LYS A 294 10.19 16.56 -2.77
CA LYS A 294 9.81 17.01 -4.12
C LYS A 294 9.26 18.43 -4.14
N THR A 295 8.37 18.76 -3.21
CA THR A 295 7.76 20.10 -3.14
C THR A 295 8.77 21.15 -2.68
N LEU A 296 9.70 20.78 -1.80
CA LEU A 296 10.83 21.64 -1.42
C LEU A 296 11.80 21.87 -2.58
N ALA A 297 12.09 20.85 -3.38
CA ALA A 297 12.91 20.99 -4.60
C ALA A 297 12.27 21.97 -5.60
N ALA A 298 10.94 22.02 -5.66
CA ALA A 298 10.19 22.97 -6.50
C ALA A 298 10.10 24.38 -5.87
N ALA A 299 10.38 24.53 -4.58
CA ALA A 299 10.30 25.81 -3.84
C ALA A 299 11.58 26.10 -3.02
N PRO A 300 12.76 26.20 -3.66
CA PRO A 300 14.05 26.24 -2.95
C PRO A 300 14.26 27.50 -2.10
N LYS A 301 13.61 28.63 -2.43
CA LYS A 301 13.71 29.87 -1.65
C LYS A 301 12.68 29.93 -0.52
N LEU A 302 11.68 29.06 -0.53
CA LEU A 302 10.60 28.99 0.46
C LEU A 302 9.86 30.32 0.68
N ASN A 303 9.83 31.20 -0.32
CA ASN A 303 8.96 32.38 -0.29
C ASN A 303 7.51 31.96 -0.57
N SER A 304 6.55 32.81 -0.23
CA SER A 304 5.13 32.47 -0.34
C SER A 304 4.68 32.17 -1.77
N THR A 305 5.28 32.83 -2.78
CA THR A 305 4.97 32.57 -4.20
C THR A 305 5.36 31.15 -4.59
N GLU A 306 6.61 30.77 -4.34
CA GLU A 306 7.12 29.42 -4.67
C GLU A 306 6.35 28.33 -3.92
N VAL A 307 6.04 28.53 -2.63
CA VAL A 307 5.26 27.56 -1.84
C VAL A 307 3.84 27.40 -2.38
N ASN A 308 3.17 28.51 -2.75
CA ASN A 308 1.84 28.45 -3.35
C ASN A 308 1.85 27.72 -4.69
N GLU A 309 2.84 27.98 -5.53
CA GLU A 309 3.02 27.32 -6.83
C GLU A 309 3.31 25.83 -6.66
N ALA A 310 4.23 25.45 -5.78
CA ALA A 310 4.58 24.05 -5.52
C ALA A 310 3.39 23.23 -4.98
N ILE A 311 2.58 23.82 -4.09
CA ILE A 311 1.36 23.17 -3.59
C ILE A 311 0.34 23.00 -4.73
N LYS A 312 0.08 24.06 -5.50
CA LYS A 312 -0.90 24.00 -6.59
C LYS A 312 -0.48 23.00 -7.67
N ASP A 313 0.77 23.06 -8.12
CA ASP A 313 1.32 22.14 -9.13
C ASP A 313 1.22 20.66 -8.67
N PHE A 314 1.67 20.36 -7.45
CA PHE A 314 1.68 18.98 -6.98
C PHE A 314 0.27 18.45 -6.69
N TYR A 315 -0.54 19.20 -5.93
CA TYR A 315 -1.80 18.70 -5.38
C TYR A 315 -3.04 18.98 -6.23
N LEU A 316 -2.97 19.85 -7.25
CA LEU A 316 -4.03 19.96 -8.27
C LEU A 316 -3.76 19.10 -9.51
N SER A 317 -2.49 18.77 -9.79
CA SER A 317 -2.13 18.02 -11.00
C SER A 317 -1.47 16.68 -10.69
N LYS A 318 -0.26 16.67 -10.11
CA LYS A 318 0.59 15.45 -10.05
C LYS A 318 -0.04 14.30 -9.27
N ILE A 319 -0.56 14.55 -8.06
CA ILE A 319 -1.18 13.49 -7.25
C ILE A 319 -2.42 12.88 -7.94
N TRP A 320 -3.20 13.71 -8.62
CA TRP A 320 -4.40 13.27 -9.33
C TRP A 320 -4.08 12.59 -10.65
N ALA A 321 -3.01 13.01 -11.33
CA ALA A 321 -2.49 12.32 -12.51
C ALA A 321 -2.03 10.90 -12.16
N GLU A 322 -1.33 10.72 -11.01
CA GLU A 322 -0.97 9.39 -10.52
C GLU A 322 -2.21 8.52 -10.22
N HIS A 323 -3.24 9.11 -9.59
CA HIS A 323 -4.50 8.40 -9.32
C HIS A 323 -5.27 8.04 -10.58
N SER A 324 -5.45 8.99 -11.51
CA SER A 324 -6.16 8.77 -12.77
C SER A 324 -5.43 7.79 -13.70
N ALA A 325 -4.08 7.74 -13.67
CA ALA A 325 -3.32 6.76 -14.43
C ALA A 325 -3.59 5.30 -14.00
N LEU A 326 -4.15 5.07 -12.80
CA LEU A 326 -4.60 3.73 -12.41
C LEU A 326 -5.78 3.26 -13.26
N ALA A 327 -6.63 4.17 -13.76
CA ALA A 327 -7.77 3.82 -14.58
C ALA A 327 -7.37 3.25 -15.96
N GLU A 328 -6.21 3.65 -16.46
CA GLU A 328 -5.62 3.11 -17.70
C GLU A 328 -5.02 1.72 -17.48
N LYS A 329 -4.44 1.48 -16.30
CA LYS A 329 -3.80 0.19 -15.97
C LYS A 329 -4.81 -0.88 -15.53
N TYR A 330 -5.92 -0.45 -14.92
CA TYR A 330 -6.92 -1.33 -14.33
C TYR A 330 -8.30 -0.93 -14.85
N GLU A 331 -8.56 -1.26 -16.11
CA GLU A 331 -9.78 -0.85 -16.81
C GLU A 331 -11.07 -1.21 -16.04
N GLY A 332 -11.11 -2.40 -15.40
CA GLY A 332 -12.25 -2.81 -14.58
C GLY A 332 -12.52 -1.95 -13.34
N HIS A 333 -11.53 -1.16 -12.90
CA HIS A 333 -11.66 -0.23 -11.78
C HIS A 333 -11.88 1.23 -12.22
N LYS A 334 -11.88 1.52 -13.54
CA LYS A 334 -11.96 2.88 -14.08
C LYS A 334 -13.10 3.70 -13.49
N ALA A 335 -14.31 3.13 -13.46
CA ALA A 335 -15.49 3.82 -12.92
C ALA A 335 -15.34 4.20 -11.43
N LEU A 336 -14.68 3.34 -10.64
CA LEU A 336 -14.43 3.58 -9.21
C LEU A 336 -13.37 4.66 -9.01
N ILE A 337 -12.29 4.59 -9.79
CA ILE A 337 -11.16 5.52 -9.74
C ILE A 337 -11.64 6.93 -10.10
N ASP A 338 -12.37 7.07 -11.21
CA ASP A 338 -12.91 8.35 -11.69
C ASP A 338 -13.93 8.92 -10.70
N TRP A 339 -14.84 8.08 -10.18
CA TRP A 339 -15.80 8.54 -9.20
C TRP A 339 -15.14 8.98 -7.90
N GLY A 340 -14.17 8.21 -7.37
CA GLY A 340 -13.46 8.56 -6.14
C GLY A 340 -12.74 9.91 -6.25
N ARG A 341 -12.08 10.15 -7.38
CA ARG A 341 -11.47 11.46 -7.70
C ARG A 341 -12.51 12.58 -7.67
N ASN A 342 -13.57 12.44 -8.47
CA ASN A 342 -14.62 13.45 -8.57
C ASN A 342 -15.32 13.71 -7.22
N PHE A 343 -15.56 12.66 -6.44
CA PHE A 343 -16.14 12.76 -5.10
C PHE A 343 -15.25 13.60 -4.18
N VAL A 344 -13.93 13.37 -4.20
CA VAL A 344 -13.03 14.16 -3.36
C VAL A 344 -12.89 15.60 -3.87
N GLU A 345 -12.60 15.79 -5.15
CA GLU A 345 -12.37 17.11 -5.75
C GLU A 345 -13.62 18.02 -5.69
N SER A 346 -14.81 17.46 -5.97
CA SER A 346 -16.03 18.27 -6.16
C SER A 346 -16.91 18.36 -4.92
N ILE A 347 -16.72 17.47 -3.93
CA ILE A 347 -17.61 17.37 -2.76
C ILE A 347 -16.81 17.48 -1.47
N VAL A 348 -15.88 16.55 -1.23
CA VAL A 348 -15.16 16.49 0.05
C VAL A 348 -14.31 17.74 0.30
N LEU A 349 -13.47 18.14 -0.65
CA LEU A 349 -12.56 19.28 -0.46
C LEU A 349 -13.33 20.60 -0.30
N PRO A 350 -14.34 20.93 -1.13
CA PRO A 350 -15.16 22.13 -0.92
C PRO A 350 -15.91 22.14 0.41
N GLU A 351 -16.46 21.00 0.84
CA GLU A 351 -17.16 20.92 2.14
C GLU A 351 -16.21 21.11 3.32
N LEU A 352 -15.01 20.52 3.27
CA LEU A 352 -13.98 20.72 4.28
C LEU A 352 -13.52 22.17 4.32
N LYS A 353 -13.29 22.80 3.16
CA LYS A 353 -12.95 24.22 3.09
C LYS A 353 -14.02 25.08 3.75
N LYS A 354 -15.28 24.95 3.29
CA LYS A 354 -16.40 25.75 3.82
C LYS A 354 -16.52 25.62 5.34
N LYS A 355 -16.33 24.41 5.86
CA LYS A 355 -16.37 24.12 7.29
C LYS A 355 -15.21 24.76 8.05
N ASN A 356 -14.00 24.70 7.50
CA ASN A 356 -12.82 25.30 8.13
C ASN A 356 -12.88 26.84 8.09
N ASP A 357 -13.35 27.45 7.01
CA ASP A 357 -13.56 28.90 6.93
C ASP A 357 -14.51 29.36 8.05
N GLN A 358 -15.62 28.64 8.26
CA GLN A 358 -16.57 28.92 9.34
C GLN A 358 -15.97 28.67 10.74
N TYR A 359 -15.16 27.62 10.91
CA TYR A 359 -14.57 27.33 12.20
C TYR A 359 -13.50 28.32 12.59
N LEU A 360 -12.67 28.77 11.65
CA LEU A 360 -11.68 29.79 11.89
C LEU A 360 -12.34 31.14 12.23
N SER A 361 -13.45 31.51 11.59
CA SER A 361 -14.19 32.72 11.94
C SER A 361 -14.80 32.69 13.34
N ASP A 362 -15.14 31.49 13.81
CA ASP A 362 -15.74 31.25 15.13
C ASP A 362 -14.70 30.92 16.23
N ASP A 363 -13.40 31.03 15.95
CA ASP A 363 -12.29 30.61 16.83
C ASP A 363 -12.42 29.15 17.33
N LYS A 364 -12.77 28.25 16.40
CA LYS A 364 -12.94 26.82 16.62
C LYS A 364 -11.85 26.01 15.90
N ASN A 365 -11.53 24.86 16.48
CA ASN A 365 -10.67 23.86 15.86
C ASN A 365 -11.18 23.42 14.47
N THR A 366 -10.25 23.29 13.53
CA THR A 366 -10.42 22.90 12.12
C THR A 366 -10.46 21.38 11.97
N SER A 367 -10.73 20.89 10.75
CA SER A 367 -10.88 19.48 10.43
C SER A 367 -10.37 19.16 9.02
N THR A 368 -9.73 18.01 8.87
CA THR A 368 -9.43 17.37 7.58
C THR A 368 -10.03 15.95 7.49
N TYR A 369 -10.83 15.57 8.49
CA TYR A 369 -11.35 14.21 8.60
C TYR A 369 -12.73 14.10 7.94
N ILE A 370 -12.94 12.99 7.26
CA ILE A 370 -14.27 12.54 6.83
C ILE A 370 -14.63 11.23 7.52
N TRP A 371 -15.91 10.96 7.62
CA TRP A 371 -16.43 9.72 8.17
C TRP A 371 -17.40 9.10 7.20
N LEU A 372 -17.20 7.82 6.90
CA LEU A 372 -18.08 7.04 6.05
C LEU A 372 -18.87 6.04 6.89
N HIS A 373 -20.19 6.07 6.76
CA HIS A 373 -21.06 5.14 7.46
C HIS A 373 -20.73 3.67 7.14
N ARG A 374 -20.77 2.78 8.14
CA ARG A 374 -20.48 1.34 7.97
C ARG A 374 -21.33 0.69 6.88
N ASP A 375 -22.60 1.06 6.81
CA ASP A 375 -23.54 0.51 5.82
C ASP A 375 -23.55 1.27 4.48
N ALA A 376 -22.55 2.12 4.22
CA ALA A 376 -22.36 2.72 2.90
C ALA A 376 -22.16 1.62 1.82
N PRO A 377 -22.56 1.89 0.56
CA PRO A 377 -22.46 0.90 -0.50
C PRO A 377 -21.02 0.43 -0.72
N ALA A 378 -20.84 -0.85 -1.03
CA ALA A 378 -19.52 -1.46 -1.18
C ALA A 378 -18.67 -0.78 -2.27
N ILE A 379 -19.32 -0.32 -3.35
CA ILE A 379 -18.69 0.44 -4.44
C ILE A 379 -18.04 1.75 -3.96
N ILE A 380 -18.64 2.40 -2.96
CA ILE A 380 -18.11 3.63 -2.36
C ILE A 380 -16.88 3.30 -1.51
N LYS A 381 -16.98 2.26 -0.68
CA LYS A 381 -15.85 1.81 0.14
C LYS A 381 -14.64 1.46 -0.73
N GLU A 382 -14.87 0.76 -1.84
CA GLU A 382 -13.80 0.36 -2.75
C GLU A 382 -13.15 1.57 -3.42
N ALA A 383 -13.92 2.54 -3.90
CA ALA A 383 -13.37 3.78 -4.46
C ALA A 383 -12.49 4.55 -3.44
N LEU A 384 -12.91 4.59 -2.17
CA LEU A 384 -12.16 5.23 -1.08
C LEU A 384 -10.90 4.45 -0.69
N ARG A 385 -10.92 3.12 -0.76
CA ARG A 385 -9.74 2.26 -0.57
C ARG A 385 -8.69 2.54 -1.64
N ILE A 386 -9.07 2.70 -2.91
CA ILE A 386 -8.11 3.01 -3.98
C ILE A 386 -7.43 4.36 -3.76
N LEU A 387 -8.16 5.38 -3.28
CA LEU A 387 -7.58 6.68 -2.89
C LEU A 387 -6.56 6.58 -1.75
N SER A 388 -6.60 5.49 -0.97
CA SER A 388 -5.62 5.24 0.10
C SER A 388 -4.26 4.82 -0.46
N TYR A 389 -4.24 4.11 -1.59
CA TYR A 389 -2.99 3.75 -2.28
C TYR A 389 -2.16 4.99 -2.67
N THR A 390 -2.83 6.00 -3.23
CA THR A 390 -2.19 7.26 -3.68
C THR A 390 -1.93 8.25 -2.55
N GLY A 391 -2.43 7.97 -1.34
CA GLY A 391 -2.27 8.85 -0.18
C GLY A 391 -3.12 10.12 -0.23
N VAL A 392 -4.16 10.15 -1.08
CA VAL A 392 -5.18 11.21 -1.08
C VAL A 392 -6.07 11.08 0.15
N LEU A 393 -6.41 9.83 0.50
CA LEU A 393 -7.06 9.47 1.76
C LEU A 393 -6.12 8.58 2.57
N MET A 394 -6.27 8.59 3.90
CA MET A 394 -5.63 7.62 4.79
C MET A 394 -6.69 7.13 5.77
N GLU A 395 -6.91 5.82 5.82
CA GLU A 395 -7.79 5.23 6.83
C GLU A 395 -7.15 5.38 8.21
N GLN A 396 -7.91 5.90 9.17
CA GLN A 396 -7.41 6.14 10.53
C GLN A 396 -7.99 5.15 11.53
N GLU A 397 -9.32 5.05 11.59
CA GLU A 397 -9.99 4.24 12.60
C GLU A 397 -11.32 3.72 12.05
N SER A 398 -11.56 2.42 12.22
CA SER A 398 -12.80 1.74 11.82
C SER A 398 -13.66 1.44 13.06
N GLY A 399 -14.98 1.40 12.87
CA GLY A 399 -15.93 1.15 13.96
C GLY A 399 -16.21 2.35 14.87
N LEU A 400 -15.75 3.55 14.48
CA LEU A 400 -15.92 4.78 15.24
C LEU A 400 -17.39 5.24 15.22
N LYS A 401 -17.91 5.57 16.41
CA LYS A 401 -19.27 6.11 16.57
C LYS A 401 -19.31 7.58 16.20
N ALA A 402 -20.28 7.96 15.38
CA ALA A 402 -20.55 9.31 14.95
C ALA A 402 -21.95 9.78 15.39
N THR A 403 -22.49 10.78 14.71
CA THR A 403 -23.84 11.29 14.96
C THR A 403 -24.89 10.16 14.94
N ARG A 404 -25.91 10.25 15.81
CA ARG A 404 -26.95 9.22 16.00
C ARG A 404 -26.43 7.84 16.44
N ALA A 405 -25.24 7.78 17.03
CA ALA A 405 -24.58 6.53 17.48
C ALA A 405 -24.35 5.51 16.35
N ALA A 406 -24.37 5.95 15.10
CA ALA A 406 -24.01 5.13 13.96
C ALA A 406 -22.50 4.86 13.95
N THR A 407 -22.09 3.68 13.48
CA THR A 407 -20.69 3.29 13.36
C THR A 407 -20.20 3.43 11.92
N GLY A 408 -18.91 3.72 11.77
CA GLY A 408 -18.30 3.92 10.46
C GLY A 408 -16.79 4.09 10.55
N THR A 409 -16.19 4.46 9.43
CA THR A 409 -14.73 4.56 9.27
C THR A 409 -14.34 6.02 9.07
N ARG A 410 -13.36 6.48 9.86
CA ARG A 410 -12.76 7.81 9.71
C ARG A 410 -11.58 7.75 8.75
N TYR A 411 -11.59 8.66 7.77
CA TYR A 411 -10.47 8.88 6.86
C TYR A 411 -9.88 10.28 7.09
N PHE A 412 -8.55 10.37 7.02
CA PHE A 412 -7.81 11.62 6.92
C PHE A 412 -7.70 12.02 5.45
N VAL A 413 -8.14 13.22 5.10
CA VAL A 413 -7.93 13.78 3.76
C VAL A 413 -6.58 14.50 3.72
N ASN A 414 -5.80 14.24 2.68
CA ASN A 414 -4.48 14.84 2.49
C ASN A 414 -4.54 16.37 2.62
N LEU A 415 -3.74 16.94 3.53
CA LEU A 415 -3.75 18.38 3.81
C LEU A 415 -3.29 19.21 2.62
N GLY A 416 -2.36 18.69 1.81
CA GLY A 416 -1.94 19.36 0.60
C GLY A 416 -3.09 19.53 -0.39
N CYS A 417 -3.92 18.50 -0.56
CA CYS A 417 -5.16 18.58 -1.35
C CYS A 417 -6.13 19.62 -0.76
N LEU A 418 -6.33 19.65 0.56
CA LEU A 418 -7.16 20.66 1.21
C LEU A 418 -6.62 22.08 1.02
N PHE A 419 -5.32 22.28 1.17
CA PHE A 419 -4.68 23.58 1.01
C PHE A 419 -4.83 24.15 -0.39
N THR A 420 -5.00 23.32 -1.42
CA THR A 420 -5.27 23.84 -2.78
C THR A 420 -6.57 24.65 -2.88
N GLN A 421 -7.49 24.47 -1.93
CA GLN A 421 -8.75 25.21 -1.87
C GLN A 421 -8.54 26.65 -1.34
N GLU A 422 -7.38 26.92 -0.73
CA GLU A 422 -7.01 28.24 -0.27
C GLU A 422 -6.48 29.11 -1.42
N THR A 423 -6.84 30.39 -1.43
CA THR A 423 -6.29 31.33 -2.42
C THR A 423 -4.77 31.45 -2.27
N ASN A 424 -4.29 31.53 -1.02
CA ASN A 424 -2.90 31.66 -0.63
C ASN A 424 -2.51 30.62 0.44
N PRO A 425 -2.25 29.36 0.04
CA PRO A 425 -1.88 28.26 0.95
C PRO A 425 -0.76 28.61 1.96
N ALA A 426 0.27 29.34 1.51
CA ALA A 426 1.40 29.76 2.34
C ALA A 426 0.99 30.68 3.50
N LEU A 427 -0.12 31.42 3.36
CA LEU A 427 -0.63 32.32 4.40
C LEU A 427 -1.59 31.60 5.35
N THR A 428 -2.56 30.86 4.83
CA THR A 428 -3.69 30.33 5.62
C THR A 428 -3.54 28.86 6.01
N GLY A 429 -2.72 28.08 5.30
CA GLY A 429 -2.58 26.64 5.53
C GLY A 429 -2.08 26.28 6.93
N ILE A 430 -1.27 27.14 7.54
CA ILE A 430 -0.72 26.91 8.88
C ILE A 430 -1.79 26.97 9.98
N ASP A 431 -2.79 27.85 9.83
CA ASP A 431 -3.87 28.00 10.81
C ASP A 431 -4.82 26.80 10.72
N ILE A 432 -5.08 26.33 9.50
CA ILE A 432 -5.81 25.08 9.26
C ILE A 432 -5.07 23.92 9.92
N ALA A 433 -3.77 23.75 9.69
CA ALA A 433 -2.98 22.64 10.21
C ALA A 433 -2.91 22.62 11.74
N ARG A 434 -2.66 23.77 12.37
CA ARG A 434 -2.51 23.87 13.83
C ARG A 434 -3.82 23.74 14.58
N GLY A 435 -4.94 24.12 13.95
CA GLY A 435 -6.28 23.98 14.52
C GLY A 435 -6.86 22.56 14.45
N LEU A 436 -6.18 21.59 13.80
CA LEU A 436 -6.77 20.29 13.49
C LEU A 436 -7.20 19.53 14.73
N THR A 437 -8.39 18.93 14.67
CA THR A 437 -8.87 18.01 15.72
C THR A 437 -9.55 16.79 15.15
N VAL A 438 -9.23 15.62 15.71
CA VAL A 438 -9.89 14.33 15.38
C VAL A 438 -11.36 14.26 15.80
N LYS A 439 -11.80 15.18 16.68
CA LYS A 439 -13.16 15.23 17.24
C LYS A 439 -14.19 15.75 16.24
N ARG A 440 -13.74 16.40 15.16
CA ARG A 440 -14.59 16.98 14.13
C ARG A 440 -14.30 16.28 12.82
N MET A 441 -15.36 15.86 12.15
CA MET A 441 -15.29 15.18 10.86
C MET A 441 -16.53 15.50 10.03
N THR A 442 -16.40 15.48 8.71
CA THR A 442 -17.54 15.62 7.79
C THR A 442 -18.14 14.23 7.53
N GLU A 443 -19.42 14.04 7.85
CA GLU A 443 -20.06 12.73 7.87
C GLU A 443 -20.83 12.44 6.58
N PHE A 444 -20.50 11.32 5.93
CA PHE A 444 -21.20 10.79 4.77
C PHE A 444 -22.00 9.55 5.17
N GLY A 445 -23.32 9.73 5.33
CA GLY A 445 -24.27 8.67 5.67
C GLY A 445 -24.45 7.63 4.56
N ALA A 446 -25.03 6.47 4.89
CA ALA A 446 -25.17 5.34 3.95
C ALA A 446 -25.88 5.66 2.62
N ASN A 447 -26.80 6.64 2.63
CA ASN A 447 -27.59 7.04 1.46
C ASN A 447 -27.27 8.47 1.01
N HIS A 448 -26.03 8.94 1.21
CA HIS A 448 -25.63 10.28 0.81
C HIS A 448 -25.91 10.54 -0.68
N SER A 449 -26.42 11.73 -1.02
CA SER A 449 -26.85 12.07 -2.38
C SER A 449 -25.73 11.93 -3.41
N ALA A 450 -24.49 12.24 -3.00
CA ALA A 450 -23.27 12.08 -3.79
C ALA A 450 -23.03 10.65 -4.32
N PHE A 451 -23.65 9.63 -3.70
CA PHE A 451 -23.44 8.24 -4.07
C PHE A 451 -24.31 7.79 -5.25
N LYS A 452 -25.41 8.51 -5.55
CA LYS A 452 -26.35 8.12 -6.61
C LYS A 452 -25.69 7.90 -7.98
N PRO A 453 -24.82 8.80 -8.49
CA PRO A 453 -24.27 8.67 -9.84
C PRO A 453 -23.51 7.37 -10.08
N VAL A 454 -22.77 6.87 -9.08
CA VAL A 454 -21.99 5.63 -9.22
C VAL A 454 -22.81 4.37 -8.97
N LEU A 455 -23.89 4.48 -8.18
CA LEU A 455 -24.82 3.36 -7.94
C LEU A 455 -25.73 3.09 -9.14
N GLU A 456 -26.05 4.14 -9.91
CA GLU A 456 -26.89 4.04 -11.11
C GLU A 456 -26.08 3.65 -12.35
N LYS A 457 -24.77 3.91 -12.34
CA LYS A 457 -23.86 3.46 -13.40
C LYS A 457 -23.71 1.94 -13.29
N LYS A 458 -24.13 1.20 -14.33
CA LYS A 458 -23.73 -0.21 -14.45
C LYS A 458 -22.20 -0.23 -14.47
N ILE A 459 -21.60 -0.97 -13.55
CA ILE A 459 -20.17 -1.31 -13.68
C ILE A 459 -20.06 -1.99 -15.05
N ASP A 460 -19.20 -1.47 -15.91
CA ASP A 460 -18.96 -2.03 -17.23
C ASP A 460 -18.21 -3.35 -17.07
N ILE A 461 -18.97 -4.39 -16.73
CA ILE A 461 -18.50 -5.75 -16.56
C ILE A 461 -18.23 -6.38 -17.93
N ASP A 462 -18.95 -5.93 -18.96
CA ASP A 462 -18.85 -6.45 -20.33
C ASP A 462 -17.52 -6.06 -21.01
N GLY A 463 -16.93 -4.91 -20.64
CA GLY A 463 -15.60 -4.48 -21.10
C GLY A 463 -14.42 -5.24 -20.45
N VAL A 464 -14.61 -5.86 -19.28
CA VAL A 464 -13.54 -6.54 -18.54
C VAL A 464 -13.47 -8.00 -18.98
N LYS A 465 -12.65 -8.26 -20.01
CA LYS A 465 -12.41 -9.61 -20.54
C LYS A 465 -11.47 -10.42 -19.65
N SER A 466 -11.87 -10.73 -18.42
CA SER A 466 -11.15 -11.71 -17.62
C SER A 466 -11.93 -13.00 -17.44
N PHE A 467 -11.26 -14.12 -17.73
CA PHE A 467 -11.82 -15.46 -17.57
C PHE A 467 -12.29 -15.69 -16.13
N ASN A 468 -11.54 -15.14 -15.16
CA ASN A 468 -11.85 -15.24 -13.74
C ASN A 468 -13.13 -14.49 -13.36
N LEU A 469 -13.35 -13.28 -13.90
CA LEU A 469 -14.58 -12.52 -13.68
C LEU A 469 -15.79 -13.22 -14.29
N ALA A 470 -15.70 -13.70 -15.52
CA ALA A 470 -16.79 -14.42 -16.18
C ALA A 470 -17.21 -15.67 -15.40
N ASN A 471 -16.24 -16.42 -14.85
CA ASN A 471 -16.54 -17.56 -13.99
C ASN A 471 -17.16 -17.14 -12.66
N GLN A 472 -16.69 -16.04 -12.06
CA GLN A 472 -17.24 -15.52 -10.81
C GLN A 472 -18.71 -15.10 -10.98
N LEU A 473 -19.05 -14.40 -12.06
CA LEU A 473 -20.42 -13.92 -12.35
C LEU A 473 -21.43 -15.07 -12.48
N LYS A 474 -21.00 -16.19 -13.06
CA LYS A 474 -21.82 -17.40 -13.23
C LYS A 474 -22.04 -18.20 -11.94
N LYS A 475 -21.29 -17.92 -10.86
CA LYS A 475 -21.49 -18.64 -9.59
C LYS A 475 -22.88 -18.36 -9.04
N SER A 476 -23.42 -19.36 -8.33
CA SER A 476 -24.70 -19.23 -7.66
C SER A 476 -24.64 -18.23 -6.51
N ILE A 477 -25.73 -17.53 -6.22
CA ILE A 477 -25.87 -16.66 -5.04
C ILE A 477 -25.66 -17.40 -3.70
N SER A 478 -25.65 -18.73 -3.70
CA SER A 478 -25.39 -19.55 -2.52
C SER A 478 -24.00 -19.33 -1.92
N VAL A 479 -23.01 -18.92 -2.73
CA VAL A 479 -21.64 -18.63 -2.28
C VAL A 479 -21.51 -17.28 -1.60
N LEU A 480 -22.51 -16.41 -1.73
CA LEU A 480 -22.49 -15.09 -1.12
C LEU A 480 -22.67 -15.19 0.39
N ASP A 481 -22.00 -14.30 1.13
CA ASP A 481 -22.19 -14.12 2.56
C ASP A 481 -23.52 -13.40 2.84
N LEU A 482 -24.60 -14.17 2.71
CA LEU A 482 -25.98 -13.77 2.94
C LEU A 482 -26.67 -14.81 3.81
N THR A 483 -27.60 -14.35 4.64
CA THR A 483 -28.44 -15.24 5.45
C THR A 483 -29.27 -16.17 4.56
N SER A 484 -29.60 -17.37 5.05
CA SER A 484 -30.44 -18.33 4.32
C SER A 484 -31.79 -17.72 3.90
N TRP A 485 -32.35 -16.83 4.72
CA TRP A 485 -33.58 -16.10 4.39
C TRP A 485 -33.39 -15.15 3.20
N GLN A 486 -32.30 -14.38 3.17
CA GLN A 486 -32.00 -13.49 2.04
C GLN A 486 -31.80 -14.29 0.74
N LYS A 487 -31.10 -15.42 0.80
CA LYS A 487 -30.91 -16.33 -0.34
C LYS A 487 -32.26 -16.85 -0.87
N SER A 488 -33.13 -17.32 0.03
CA SER A 488 -34.48 -17.77 -0.33
C SER A 488 -35.31 -16.67 -1.00
N LYS A 489 -35.21 -15.41 -0.57
CA LYS A 489 -35.91 -14.29 -1.23
C LYS A 489 -35.39 -13.97 -2.61
N LEU A 490 -34.09 -14.12 -2.85
CA LEU A 490 -33.52 -13.97 -4.18
C LEU A 490 -33.97 -15.11 -5.11
N ASP A 491 -34.02 -16.34 -4.60
CA ASP A 491 -34.53 -17.50 -5.34
C ASP A 491 -36.01 -17.34 -5.73
N GLU A 492 -36.86 -16.84 -4.83
CA GLU A 492 -38.27 -16.49 -5.12
C GLU A 492 -38.39 -15.48 -6.28
N MET A 493 -37.41 -14.58 -6.41
CA MET A 493 -37.34 -13.59 -7.49
C MET A 493 -36.64 -14.10 -8.75
N SER A 494 -36.30 -15.39 -8.81
CA SER A 494 -35.53 -16.02 -9.90
C SER A 494 -34.15 -15.38 -10.12
N ILE A 495 -33.56 -14.79 -9.07
CA ILE A 495 -32.18 -14.29 -9.08
C ILE A 495 -31.29 -15.43 -8.57
N LYS A 496 -30.59 -16.13 -9.48
CA LYS A 496 -29.87 -17.37 -9.14
C LYS A 496 -28.36 -17.21 -9.16
N THR A 497 -27.85 -16.28 -9.94
CA THR A 497 -26.41 -16.04 -10.12
C THR A 497 -25.98 -14.69 -9.52
N ILE A 498 -24.68 -14.54 -9.32
CA ILE A 498 -24.09 -13.25 -8.91
C ILE A 498 -24.39 -12.17 -9.96
N GLU A 499 -24.33 -12.52 -11.24
CA GLU A 499 -24.69 -11.63 -12.36
C GLU A 499 -26.15 -11.14 -12.29
N ASP A 500 -27.11 -12.04 -12.04
CA ASP A 500 -28.53 -11.69 -11.91
C ASP A 500 -28.75 -10.65 -10.80
N LEU A 501 -28.02 -10.78 -9.69
CA LEU A 501 -28.11 -9.89 -8.54
C LEU A 501 -27.42 -8.55 -8.81
N LEU A 502 -26.28 -8.55 -9.52
CA LEU A 502 -25.56 -7.35 -9.91
C LEU A 502 -26.33 -6.50 -10.92
N THR A 503 -27.03 -7.14 -11.87
CA THR A 503 -27.83 -6.46 -12.88
C THR A 503 -29.20 -5.99 -12.35
N SER A 504 -29.67 -6.58 -11.26
CA SER A 504 -30.91 -6.16 -10.59
C SER A 504 -30.75 -4.84 -9.83
N THR A 505 -31.77 -3.98 -9.88
CA THR A 505 -31.81 -2.73 -9.11
C THR A 505 -32.28 -2.99 -7.67
N GLU A 506 -31.91 -2.11 -6.74
CA GLU A 506 -32.45 -2.23 -5.38
C GLU A 506 -33.95 -2.01 -5.29
N GLN A 507 -34.51 -1.19 -6.18
CA GLN A 507 -35.96 -1.05 -6.29
C GLN A 507 -36.63 -2.37 -6.65
N LYS A 508 -36.03 -3.15 -7.55
CA LYS A 508 -36.49 -4.51 -7.85
C LYS A 508 -36.41 -5.39 -6.61
N LEU A 509 -35.30 -5.38 -5.87
CA LEU A 509 -35.16 -6.19 -4.65
C LEU A 509 -36.20 -5.84 -3.57
N LYS A 510 -36.60 -4.58 -3.48
CA LYS A 510 -37.61 -4.10 -2.53
C LYS A 510 -39.04 -4.59 -2.83
N THR A 511 -39.29 -5.16 -4.01
CA THR A 511 -40.61 -5.77 -4.28
C THR A 511 -40.81 -7.09 -3.54
N ALA A 512 -39.73 -7.72 -3.07
CA ALA A 512 -39.82 -8.91 -2.24
C ALA A 512 -40.32 -8.57 -0.82
N ASN A 513 -41.16 -9.46 -0.28
CA ASN A 513 -41.78 -9.24 1.02
C ASN A 513 -40.72 -9.12 2.14
N TYR A 514 -40.87 -8.10 2.99
CA TYR A 514 -39.94 -7.73 4.05
C TYR A 514 -38.52 -7.34 3.60
N VAL A 515 -38.31 -7.00 2.33
CA VAL A 515 -37.03 -6.44 1.85
C VAL A 515 -37.14 -4.91 1.78
N GLY A 516 -36.67 -4.23 2.82
CA GLY A 516 -36.52 -2.76 2.83
C GLY A 516 -35.14 -2.31 2.32
N ASP A 517 -34.87 -1.00 2.40
CA ASP A 517 -33.62 -0.37 1.94
C ASP A 517 -32.36 -1.08 2.48
N VAL A 518 -32.35 -1.38 3.77
CA VAL A 518 -31.21 -2.00 4.45
C VAL A 518 -30.91 -3.39 3.89
N ARG A 519 -31.94 -4.23 3.73
CA ARG A 519 -31.79 -5.62 3.26
C ARG A 519 -31.45 -5.68 1.78
N ALA A 520 -32.07 -4.84 0.96
CA ALA A 520 -31.74 -4.70 -0.46
C ALA A 520 -30.26 -4.30 -0.64
N ARG A 521 -29.78 -3.33 0.17
CA ARG A 521 -28.38 -2.90 0.16
C ARG A 521 -27.43 -4.01 0.61
N GLN A 522 -27.77 -4.76 1.65
CA GLN A 522 -26.96 -5.90 2.11
C GLN A 522 -26.77 -6.93 1.00
N MET A 523 -27.86 -7.30 0.30
CA MET A 523 -27.81 -8.23 -0.83
C MET A 523 -26.92 -7.70 -1.96
N LYS A 524 -27.09 -6.43 -2.37
CA LYS A 524 -26.25 -5.81 -3.41
C LYS A 524 -24.78 -5.72 -3.00
N ASN A 525 -24.51 -5.33 -1.76
CA ASN A 525 -23.16 -5.19 -1.24
C ASN A 525 -22.42 -6.52 -1.24
N ALA A 526 -23.08 -7.63 -0.86
CA ALA A 526 -22.48 -8.95 -0.91
C ALA A 526 -22.09 -9.35 -2.35
N ALA A 527 -22.98 -9.08 -3.32
CA ALA A 527 -22.66 -9.33 -4.73
C ALA A 527 -21.49 -8.48 -5.24
N PHE A 528 -21.51 -7.17 -5.01
CA PHE A 528 -20.42 -6.27 -5.40
C PHE A 528 -19.08 -6.65 -4.75
N ALA A 529 -19.08 -6.93 -3.44
CA ALA A 529 -17.88 -7.35 -2.72
C ALA A 529 -17.28 -8.63 -3.29
N SER A 530 -18.13 -9.58 -3.71
CA SER A 530 -17.67 -10.84 -4.31
C SER A 530 -17.02 -10.69 -5.69
N VAL A 531 -17.14 -9.52 -6.33
CA VAL A 531 -16.70 -9.27 -7.71
C VAL A 531 -15.54 -8.27 -7.80
N PHE A 532 -15.40 -7.33 -6.87
CA PHE A 532 -14.36 -6.28 -6.95
C PHE A 532 -12.94 -6.83 -7.14
N GLU A 533 -12.61 -7.93 -6.46
CA GLU A 533 -11.29 -8.56 -6.59
C GLU A 533 -11.01 -9.13 -7.99
N TYR A 534 -12.06 -9.45 -8.73
CA TYR A 534 -11.96 -10.03 -10.08
C TYR A 534 -11.95 -8.97 -11.17
N LEU A 535 -12.20 -7.70 -10.83
CA LEU A 535 -12.16 -6.58 -11.79
C LEU A 535 -10.73 -6.20 -12.22
N SER A 536 -9.71 -6.71 -11.54
CA SER A 536 -8.30 -6.51 -11.92
C SER A 536 -7.61 -7.74 -12.48
N GLY A 537 -8.26 -8.90 -12.41
CA GLY A 537 -7.68 -10.19 -12.75
C GLY A 537 -7.98 -10.61 -14.17
#